data_AF-A0AAV8D879-F1
#
_entry.id   AF-A0AAV8D879-F1
#
_cell.length_a   1.000
_cell.length_b   1.000
_cell.length_c   1.000
_cell.angle_alpha   90.00
_cell.angle_beta   90.00
_cell.angle_gamma   90.00
#
_symmetry.space_group_name_H-M   'P 1'
#
loop_
_entity.id
_entity.type
_entity.pdbx_description
1 polymer ?
#
loop_
_entity_poly.entity_id
_entity_poly.type
_entity_poly.pdbx_seq_one_letter_code
_entity_poly.pdbx_strand_id
1 'polypeptide(L)'
;MIEVSSVTLSAPLSPRFPSPFVLLQYADDTLIFASANSAALRVLKFVLHLFQKVSGLLVSEQKSTIVPVNLSEQQAVVLLEFFGYAQAALPMLYLGLPLTIGRPDRSCYQPLITKIQQRLQGWKSKLLSRAGRLTLVSSVLTAIPTYFMSVFLLPKWLIKSVDKERSRFLWGSNMVGKQKVHLMAWNRICLPKAVGGLGIKELQLQNQALLLRWIWKLYTDRSSLWFLATSSLYSGAFNSASPLTWNQMGSFFLD
;
A
#
# COMPACT_ATOMS: atom_id res chain seq x y z
N MET A 1 13.03 -23.24 -17.74
CA MET A 1 13.81 -22.50 -18.75
C MET A 1 13.08 -21.17 -18.95
N ILE A 2 13.39 -20.17 -18.11
CA ILE A 2 12.70 -18.88 -18.13
C ILE A 2 13.67 -17.92 -18.81
N GLU A 3 13.27 -17.48 -20.00
CA GLU A 3 13.95 -16.49 -20.81
C GLU A 3 14.10 -15.20 -20.01
N VAL A 4 15.35 -14.85 -19.68
CA VAL A 4 15.71 -13.56 -19.11
C VAL A 4 15.65 -12.55 -20.24
N SER A 5 14.44 -12.06 -20.54
CA SER A 5 14.31 -10.84 -21.33
C SER A 5 14.71 -9.66 -20.44
N SER A 6 15.71 -8.92 -20.91
CA SER A 6 16.22 -7.68 -20.33
C SER A 6 15.13 -6.61 -20.33
N VAL A 7 14.24 -6.63 -19.35
CA VAL A 7 13.26 -5.57 -19.14
C VAL A 7 14.00 -4.35 -18.61
N THR A 8 14.46 -3.50 -19.53
CA THR A 8 14.76 -2.10 -19.22
C THR A 8 13.51 -1.48 -18.61
N LEU A 9 13.60 -1.02 -17.36
CA LEU A 9 12.60 -0.20 -16.70
C LEU A 9 12.40 1.09 -17.51
N SER A 10 11.51 1.05 -18.52
CA SER A 10 11.03 2.25 -19.19
C SER A 10 9.97 2.87 -18.30
N ALA A 11 10.12 4.16 -17.99
CA ALA A 11 9.21 4.87 -17.11
C ALA A 11 7.83 5.01 -17.77
N PRO A 12 6.75 4.43 -17.23
CA PRO A 12 5.41 4.64 -17.78
C PRO A 12 4.87 6.06 -17.57
N LEU A 13 5.59 6.91 -16.83
CA LEU A 13 5.10 8.19 -16.30
C LEU A 13 5.81 9.43 -16.89
N SER A 14 6.77 9.27 -17.81
CA SER A 14 7.52 10.40 -18.39
C SER A 14 7.73 10.27 -19.90
N PRO A 15 6.72 10.59 -20.73
CA PRO A 15 6.90 10.70 -22.17
C PRO A 15 7.54 12.04 -22.61
N ARG A 16 7.62 13.04 -21.72
CA ARG A 16 8.03 14.41 -22.08
C ARG A 16 9.52 14.72 -21.87
N PHE A 17 10.22 13.96 -21.05
CA PHE A 17 11.67 14.10 -20.88
C PHE A 17 12.31 12.72 -20.71
N PRO A 18 13.32 12.34 -21.51
CA PRO A 18 14.12 11.16 -21.26
C PRO A 18 15.03 11.45 -20.04
N SER A 19 14.44 11.41 -18.85
CA SER A 19 15.17 11.46 -17.59
C SER A 19 15.74 10.07 -17.32
N PRO A 20 17.03 9.96 -16.93
CA PRO A 20 17.60 8.68 -16.48
C PRO A 20 17.00 8.18 -15.14
N PHE A 21 16.11 8.97 -14.52
CA PHE A 21 15.45 8.65 -13.25
C PHE A 21 13.94 8.87 -13.31
N VAL A 22 13.20 8.11 -12.51
CA VAL A 22 11.78 8.34 -12.21
C VAL A 22 11.67 8.89 -10.79
N LEU A 23 10.92 9.97 -10.63
CA LEU A 23 10.67 10.61 -9.34
C LEU A 23 9.23 10.33 -8.89
N LEU A 24 9.07 9.88 -7.66
CA LEU A 24 7.78 9.87 -6.96
C LEU A 24 7.92 10.70 -5.70
N GLN A 25 7.22 11.83 -5.64
CA GLN A 25 7.35 12.79 -4.55
C GLN A 25 6.00 13.09 -3.92
N TYR A 26 5.97 13.14 -2.60
CA TYR A 26 4.86 13.64 -1.81
C TYR A 26 5.40 14.52 -0.68
N ALA A 27 5.18 15.83 -0.77
CA ALA A 27 5.82 16.80 0.12
C ALA A 27 7.35 16.59 0.18
N ASP A 28 7.89 16.25 1.36
CA ASP A 28 9.29 15.94 1.61
C ASP A 28 9.66 14.46 1.35
N ASP A 29 8.68 13.55 1.34
CA ASP A 29 8.89 12.13 1.09
C ASP A 29 9.11 11.85 -0.41
N THR A 30 10.38 11.68 -0.79
CA THR A 30 10.81 11.54 -2.18
C THR A 30 11.45 10.17 -2.44
N LEU A 31 10.92 9.44 -3.42
CA LEU A 31 11.52 8.23 -3.97
C LEU A 31 12.10 8.51 -5.36
N ILE A 32 13.36 8.14 -5.54
CA ILE A 32 14.08 8.27 -6.80
C ILE A 32 14.42 6.87 -7.30
N PHE A 33 13.84 6.48 -8.43
CA PHE A 33 14.18 5.25 -9.12
C PHE A 33 15.25 5.55 -10.16
N ALA A 34 16.42 4.95 -10.00
CA ALA A 34 17.56 5.13 -10.88
C ALA A 34 18.11 3.78 -11.30
N SER A 35 18.50 3.65 -12.57
CA SER A 35 19.31 2.51 -13.01
C SER A 35 20.66 2.55 -12.28
N ALA A 36 21.18 1.39 -11.88
CA ALA A 36 22.50 1.25 -11.25
C ALA A 36 23.67 1.41 -12.24
N ASN A 37 23.53 2.34 -13.19
CA ASN A 37 24.57 2.73 -14.15
C ASN A 37 25.39 3.87 -13.54
N SER A 38 26.71 3.73 -13.51
CA SER A 38 27.63 4.74 -12.96
C SER A 38 27.48 6.13 -13.58
N ALA A 39 27.11 6.25 -14.86
CA ALA A 39 26.84 7.53 -15.50
C ALA A 39 25.56 8.17 -14.93
N ALA A 40 24.48 7.39 -14.81
CA ALA A 40 23.22 7.85 -14.24
C ALA A 40 23.40 8.25 -12.77
N LEU A 41 24.05 7.42 -11.95
CA LEU A 41 24.26 7.73 -10.53
C LEU A 41 25.10 8.99 -10.30
N ARG A 42 26.10 9.25 -11.15
CA ARG A 42 26.87 10.51 -11.11
C ARG A 42 26.03 11.73 -11.40
N VAL A 43 25.17 11.65 -12.41
CA VAL A 43 24.21 12.73 -12.72
C VAL A 43 23.25 12.94 -11.55
N LEU A 44 22.75 11.86 -10.93
CA LEU A 44 21.86 11.97 -9.76
C LEU A 44 22.55 12.69 -8.59
N LYS A 45 23.77 12.27 -8.25
CA LYS A 45 24.54 12.89 -7.16
C LYS A 45 24.84 14.37 -7.46
N PHE A 46 25.16 14.71 -8.70
CA PHE A 46 25.34 16.09 -9.12
C PHE A 46 24.05 16.92 -8.97
N VAL A 47 22.91 16.39 -9.42
CA VAL A 47 21.60 17.08 -9.30
C VAL A 47 21.22 17.31 -7.85
N LEU A 48 21.40 16.31 -6.97
CA LEU A 48 21.14 16.46 -5.54
C LEU A 48 22.05 17.53 -4.91
N HIS A 49 23.33 17.57 -5.27
CA HIS A 49 24.25 18.59 -4.80
C HIS A 49 23.90 19.99 -5.31
N LEU A 50 23.53 20.11 -6.59
CA LEU A 50 23.11 21.37 -7.19
C LEU A 50 21.82 21.88 -6.53
N PHE A 51 20.85 21.00 -6.32
CA PHE A 51 19.62 21.32 -5.59
C PHE A 51 19.93 21.85 -4.19
N GLN A 52 20.83 21.20 -3.46
CA GLN A 52 21.28 21.68 -2.15
C GLN A 52 21.91 23.07 -2.21
N LYS A 53 22.77 23.32 -3.20
CA LYS A 53 23.45 24.62 -3.36
C LYS A 53 22.49 25.75 -3.72
N VAL A 54 21.48 25.48 -4.55
CA VAL A 54 20.54 26.49 -5.02
C VAL A 54 19.41 26.74 -4.02
N SER A 55 18.86 25.67 -3.43
CA SER A 55 17.72 25.78 -2.51
C SER A 55 18.12 26.07 -1.05
N GLY A 56 19.37 25.77 -0.68
CA GLY A 56 19.81 25.75 0.72
C GLY A 56 19.26 24.58 1.55
N LEU A 57 18.50 23.65 0.94
CA LEU A 57 17.94 22.49 1.62
C LEU A 57 18.92 21.30 1.57
N LEU A 58 19.13 20.65 2.72
CA LEU A 58 20.00 19.50 2.86
C LEU A 58 19.21 18.20 2.80
N VAL A 59 19.72 17.22 2.05
CA VAL A 59 19.23 15.84 2.13
C VAL A 59 19.64 15.26 3.47
N SER A 60 18.68 14.77 4.25
CA SER A 60 18.97 14.17 5.55
C SER A 60 19.62 12.81 5.37
N GLU A 61 20.90 12.69 5.70
CA GLU A 61 21.65 11.42 5.63
C GLU A 61 21.06 10.34 6.55
N GLN A 62 20.50 10.75 7.70
CA GLN A 62 19.90 9.82 8.67
C GLN A 62 18.55 9.26 8.22
N LYS A 63 17.78 10.02 7.43
CA LYS A 63 16.46 9.60 6.94
C LYS A 63 16.50 9.00 5.53
N SER A 64 17.50 9.37 4.74
CA SER A 64 17.65 8.91 3.37
C SER A 64 18.30 7.54 3.35
N THR A 65 17.72 6.63 2.59
CA THR A 65 18.21 5.25 2.49
C THR A 65 18.26 4.82 1.04
N ILE A 66 19.12 3.86 0.76
CA ILE A 66 19.25 3.23 -0.55
C ILE A 66 18.73 1.80 -0.46
N VAL A 67 17.89 1.44 -1.41
CA VAL A 67 17.39 0.09 -1.59
C VAL A 67 17.99 -0.48 -2.87
N PRO A 68 19.04 -1.32 -2.79
CA PRO A 68 19.56 -2.04 -3.94
C PRO A 68 18.49 -3.03 -4.45
N VAL A 69 18.17 -2.96 -5.74
CA VAL A 69 17.21 -3.88 -6.39
C VAL A 69 17.90 -4.56 -7.55
N ASN A 70 17.91 -5.90 -7.55
CA ASN A 70 18.54 -6.74 -8.58
C ASN A 70 20.05 -6.43 -8.80
N LEU A 71 20.77 -6.10 -7.73
CA LEU A 71 22.23 -5.89 -7.77
C LEU A 71 22.95 -7.02 -7.05
N SER A 72 24.18 -7.32 -7.48
CA SER A 72 25.07 -8.16 -6.68
C SER A 72 25.49 -7.45 -5.41
N GLU A 73 25.90 -8.19 -4.39
CA GLU A 73 26.36 -7.63 -3.11
C GLU A 73 27.53 -6.64 -3.32
N GLN A 74 28.47 -6.99 -4.20
CA GLN A 74 29.59 -6.11 -4.57
C GLN A 74 29.11 -4.78 -5.19
N GLN A 75 28.13 -4.83 -6.09
CA GLN A 75 27.56 -3.63 -6.70
C GLN A 75 26.79 -2.78 -5.69
N ALA A 76 26.08 -3.41 -4.75
CA ALA A 76 25.37 -2.73 -3.69
C ALA A 76 26.34 -1.98 -2.74
N VAL A 77 27.46 -2.60 -2.36
CA VAL A 77 28.49 -1.95 -1.52
C VAL A 77 29.04 -0.70 -2.21
N VAL A 78 29.45 -0.82 -3.48
CA VAL A 78 29.97 0.33 -4.25
C VAL A 78 28.93 1.45 -4.36
N LEU A 79 27.65 1.11 -4.54
CA LEU A 79 26.55 2.07 -4.59
C LEU A 79 26.38 2.81 -3.24
N LEU A 80 26.42 2.08 -2.13
CA LEU A 80 26.27 2.64 -0.79
C LEU A 80 27.44 3.56 -0.43
N GLU A 81 28.68 3.14 -0.72
CA GLU A 81 29.88 3.97 -0.55
C GLU A 81 29.82 5.23 -1.41
N PHE A 82 29.30 5.12 -2.64
CA PHE A 82 29.20 6.27 -3.53
C PHE A 82 28.26 7.36 -3.01
N PHE A 83 27.14 7.01 -2.38
CA PHE A 83 26.18 7.98 -1.85
C PHE A 83 26.38 8.33 -0.38
N GLY A 84 26.93 7.43 0.43
CA GLY A 84 27.08 7.59 1.88
C GLY A 84 25.78 7.44 2.67
N TYR A 85 24.73 6.86 2.09
CA TYR A 85 23.45 6.62 2.76
C TYR A 85 23.34 5.20 3.31
N ALA A 86 22.52 5.03 4.36
CA ALA A 86 22.26 3.72 4.93
C ALA A 86 21.50 2.81 3.95
N GLN A 87 21.80 1.52 3.99
CA GLN A 87 21.07 0.52 3.23
C GLN A 87 19.72 0.22 3.88
N ALA A 88 18.67 0.20 3.09
CA ALA A 88 17.35 -0.35 3.44
C ALA A 88 17.02 -1.56 2.56
N ALA A 89 16.00 -2.31 2.96
CA ALA A 89 15.53 -3.49 2.25
C ALA A 89 14.01 -3.43 2.04
N LEU A 90 13.54 -4.10 0.99
CA LEU A 90 12.11 -4.34 0.77
C LEU A 90 11.70 -5.64 1.49
N PRO A 91 10.47 -5.73 2.01
CA PRO A 91 9.40 -4.73 1.94
C PRO A 91 9.61 -3.55 2.91
N MET A 92 9.30 -2.33 2.47
CA MET A 92 9.35 -1.13 3.31
C MET A 92 8.04 -0.34 3.26
N LEU A 93 7.79 0.59 4.17
CA LEU A 93 6.62 1.46 4.11
C LEU A 93 6.95 2.78 3.41
N TYR A 94 6.15 3.15 2.40
CA TYR A 94 6.14 4.48 1.79
C TYR A 94 4.74 5.07 1.90
N LEU A 95 4.62 6.27 2.47
CA LEU A 95 3.34 6.94 2.75
C LEU A 95 2.31 6.04 3.49
N GLY A 96 2.80 5.11 4.31
CA GLY A 96 1.96 4.18 5.07
C GLY A 96 1.44 2.96 4.30
N LEU A 97 1.90 2.70 3.07
CA LEU A 97 1.63 1.48 2.31
C LEU A 97 2.91 0.68 2.10
N PRO A 98 2.83 -0.67 2.03
CA PRO A 98 3.99 -1.50 1.73
C PRO A 98 4.43 -1.29 0.28
N LEU A 99 5.69 -0.93 0.12
CA LEU A 99 6.43 -0.97 -1.13
C LEU A 99 7.17 -2.31 -1.19
N THR A 100 6.84 -3.11 -2.22
CA THR A 100 7.36 -4.47 -2.38
C THR A 100 7.71 -4.75 -3.83
N ILE A 101 8.62 -5.71 -4.04
CA ILE A 101 8.81 -6.34 -5.35
C ILE A 101 7.80 -7.48 -5.45
N GLY A 102 6.86 -7.38 -6.39
CA GLY A 102 5.82 -8.39 -6.58
C GLY A 102 4.70 -8.32 -5.54
N ARG A 103 4.06 -9.46 -5.28
CA ARG A 103 2.87 -9.55 -4.42
C ARG A 103 3.24 -9.31 -2.94
N PRO A 104 2.55 -8.40 -2.23
CA PRO A 104 2.78 -8.21 -0.80
C PRO A 104 2.52 -9.50 -0.03
N ASP A 105 3.48 -9.88 0.80
CA ASP A 105 3.38 -11.03 1.68
C ASP A 105 2.57 -10.70 2.95
N ARG A 106 2.51 -11.63 3.91
CA ARG A 106 1.82 -11.36 5.18
C ARG A 106 2.51 -10.27 6.02
N SER A 107 3.84 -10.20 5.98
CA SER A 107 4.61 -9.25 6.78
C SER A 107 4.28 -7.80 6.41
N CYS A 108 4.00 -7.54 5.14
CA CYS A 108 3.57 -6.24 4.62
C CYS A 108 2.29 -5.68 5.24
N TYR A 109 1.39 -6.56 5.70
CA TYR A 109 0.12 -6.16 6.32
C TYR A 109 0.19 -6.12 7.85
N GLN A 110 1.27 -6.60 8.45
CA GLN A 110 1.45 -6.58 9.91
C GLN A 110 1.36 -5.16 10.51
N PRO A 111 1.93 -4.11 9.89
CA PRO A 111 1.80 -2.74 10.39
C PRO A 111 0.35 -2.27 10.54
N LEU A 112 -0.56 -2.70 9.65
CA LEU A 112 -1.98 -2.38 9.74
C LEU A 112 -2.61 -2.99 10.99
N ILE A 113 -2.33 -4.26 11.26
CA ILE A 113 -2.83 -4.97 12.46
C ILE A 113 -2.26 -4.31 13.71
N THR A 114 -0.96 -4.05 13.75
CA THR A 114 -0.28 -3.39 14.87
C THR A 114 -0.89 -2.01 15.15
N LYS A 115 -1.17 -1.22 14.12
CA LYS A 115 -1.81 0.10 14.27
C LYS A 115 -3.21 0.00 14.90
N ILE A 116 -3.99 -1.01 14.53
CA ILE A 116 -5.30 -1.28 15.15
C ILE A 116 -5.13 -1.68 16.61
N GLN A 117 -4.21 -2.60 16.90
CA GLN A 117 -3.94 -3.06 18.27
C GLN A 117 -3.45 -1.92 19.18
N GLN A 118 -2.56 -1.06 18.70
CA GLN A 118 -2.10 0.13 19.42
C GLN A 118 -3.26 1.09 19.75
N ARG A 119 -4.16 1.33 18.79
CA ARG A 119 -5.36 2.14 19.03
C ARG A 119 -6.27 1.52 20.09
N LEU A 120 -6.45 0.20 20.05
CA LEU A 120 -7.23 -0.54 21.04
C LEU A 120 -6.60 -0.49 22.45
N GLN A 121 -5.29 -0.64 22.55
CA GLN A 121 -4.56 -0.54 23.83
C GLN A 121 -4.67 0.84 24.45
N GLY A 122 -4.64 1.90 23.63
CA GLY A 122 -4.83 3.27 24.09
C GLY A 122 -6.22 3.56 24.65
N TRP A 123 -7.22 2.75 24.31
CA TRP A 123 -8.58 2.91 24.82
C TRP A 123 -8.78 2.14 26.12
N LYS A 124 -9.14 2.87 27.17
CA LYS A 124 -9.64 2.29 28.42
C LYS A 124 -11.04 1.70 28.17
N SER A 125 -11.09 0.52 27.54
CA SER A 125 -12.34 -0.19 27.19
C SER A 125 -13.28 -0.35 28.39
N LYS A 126 -12.72 -0.41 29.61
CA LYS A 126 -13.44 -0.45 30.89
C LYS A 126 -14.33 0.76 31.19
N LEU A 127 -14.02 1.92 30.60
CA LEU A 127 -14.74 3.18 30.82
C LEU A 127 -15.79 3.46 29.74
N LEU A 128 -15.86 2.62 28.70
CA LEU A 128 -16.73 2.85 27.56
C LEU A 128 -18.01 2.03 27.65
N SER A 129 -19.13 2.69 27.42
CA SER A 129 -20.42 2.04 27.20
C SER A 129 -20.39 1.22 25.91
N ARG A 130 -21.35 0.29 25.74
CA ARG A 130 -21.46 -0.50 24.52
C ARG A 130 -21.69 0.37 23.28
N ALA A 131 -22.52 1.42 23.43
CA ALA A 131 -22.73 2.40 22.37
C ALA A 131 -21.44 3.15 22.02
N GLY A 132 -20.66 3.58 23.02
CA GLY A 132 -19.37 4.24 22.79
C GLY A 132 -18.37 3.35 22.03
N ARG A 133 -18.30 2.06 22.39
CA ARG A 133 -17.47 1.09 21.66
C ARG A 133 -17.94 0.89 20.22
N LEU A 134 -19.25 0.75 20.01
CA LEU A 134 -19.83 0.65 18.66
C LEU A 134 -19.47 1.86 17.80
N THR A 135 -19.55 3.07 18.37
CA THR A 135 -19.15 4.31 17.69
C THR A 135 -17.68 4.27 17.30
N LEU A 136 -16.78 3.86 18.21
CA LEU A 136 -15.34 3.77 17.92
C LEU A 136 -15.00 2.69 16.89
N VAL A 137 -15.68 1.55 16.93
CA VAL A 137 -15.53 0.52 15.88
C VAL A 137 -15.91 1.09 14.53
N SER A 138 -17.06 1.76 14.45
CA SER A 138 -17.63 2.25 13.19
C SER A 138 -16.87 3.46 12.62
N SER A 139 -16.42 4.38 13.46
CA SER A 139 -15.76 5.63 13.03
C SER A 139 -14.24 5.50 12.92
N VAL A 140 -13.59 4.80 13.85
CA VAL A 140 -12.12 4.74 13.93
C VAL A 140 -11.60 3.42 13.37
N LEU A 141 -11.99 2.28 13.95
CA LEU A 141 -11.40 0.99 13.55
C LEU A 141 -11.74 0.62 12.10
N THR A 142 -12.89 1.05 11.60
CA THR A 142 -13.29 0.87 10.20
C THR A 142 -12.53 1.81 9.26
N ALA A 143 -12.15 3.00 9.73
CA ALA A 143 -11.42 3.98 8.92
C ALA A 143 -9.93 3.61 8.77
N ILE A 144 -9.29 3.04 9.80
CA ILE A 144 -7.87 2.67 9.75
C ILE A 144 -7.48 1.82 8.52
N PRO A 145 -8.16 0.72 8.17
CA PRO A 145 -7.83 -0.07 6.99
C PRO A 145 -8.27 0.56 5.67
N THR A 146 -9.07 1.65 5.69
CA THR A 146 -9.65 2.24 4.47
C THR A 146 -8.58 2.68 3.49
N TYR A 147 -7.44 3.19 3.97
CA TYR A 147 -6.33 3.58 3.11
C TYR A 147 -5.72 2.37 2.36
N PHE A 148 -5.46 1.27 3.08
CA PHE A 148 -5.01 0.01 2.47
C PHE A 148 -6.04 -0.55 1.49
N MET A 149 -7.33 -0.57 1.88
CA MET A 149 -8.43 -1.05 1.02
C MET A 149 -8.65 -0.19 -0.23
N SER A 150 -8.20 1.07 -0.21
CA SER A 150 -8.30 1.95 -1.38
C SER A 150 -7.27 1.63 -2.46
N VAL A 151 -6.22 0.85 -2.14
CA VAL A 151 -5.13 0.52 -3.07
C VAL A 151 -5.03 -0.98 -3.30
N PHE A 152 -5.22 -1.78 -2.26
CA PHE A 152 -5.08 -3.24 -2.30
C PHE A 152 -6.42 -3.94 -2.10
N LEU A 153 -6.59 -5.07 -2.81
CA LEU A 153 -7.57 -6.07 -2.39
C LEU A 153 -6.98 -6.86 -1.23
N LEU A 154 -7.56 -6.69 -0.05
CA LEU A 154 -7.07 -7.29 1.18
C LEU A 154 -7.34 -8.80 1.18
N PRO A 155 -6.35 -9.62 1.55
CA PRO A 155 -6.57 -11.05 1.73
C PRO A 155 -7.66 -11.33 2.77
N LYS A 156 -8.47 -12.37 2.54
CA LYS A 156 -9.55 -12.79 3.46
C LYS A 156 -9.06 -13.02 4.89
N TRP A 157 -7.85 -13.56 5.07
CA TRP A 157 -7.26 -13.77 6.40
C TRP A 157 -7.03 -12.45 7.14
N LEU A 158 -6.63 -11.38 6.44
CA LEU A 158 -6.36 -10.07 7.02
C LEU A 158 -7.67 -9.41 7.46
N ILE A 159 -8.69 -9.46 6.60
CA ILE A 159 -10.03 -8.97 6.94
C ILE A 159 -10.55 -9.69 8.19
N LYS A 160 -10.46 -11.03 8.23
CA LYS A 160 -10.84 -11.83 9.41
C LYS A 160 -10.06 -11.43 10.66
N SER A 161 -8.75 -11.18 10.55
CA SER A 161 -7.93 -10.71 11.68
C SER A 161 -8.38 -9.34 12.18
N VAL A 162 -8.66 -8.39 11.29
CA VAL A 162 -9.16 -7.06 11.66
C VAL A 162 -10.55 -7.15 12.29
N ASP A 163 -11.45 -7.94 11.71
CA ASP A 163 -12.79 -8.15 12.24
C ASP A 163 -12.79 -8.84 13.59
N LYS A 164 -11.85 -9.76 13.83
CA LYS A 164 -11.62 -10.36 15.14
C LYS A 164 -11.28 -9.31 16.19
N GLU A 165 -10.39 -8.36 15.89
CA GLU A 165 -10.03 -7.28 16.81
C GLU A 165 -11.21 -6.31 17.04
N ARG A 166 -11.93 -5.91 15.98
CA ARG A 166 -13.14 -5.07 16.07
C ARG A 166 -14.21 -5.73 16.93
N SER A 167 -14.46 -7.02 16.71
CA SER A 167 -15.42 -7.83 17.45
C SER A 167 -15.01 -7.99 18.91
N ARG A 168 -13.75 -8.33 19.17
CA ARG A 168 -13.22 -8.46 20.53
C ARG A 168 -13.37 -7.16 21.32
N PHE A 169 -13.12 -6.02 20.69
CA PHE A 169 -13.31 -4.72 21.34
C PHE A 169 -14.80 -4.41 21.60
N LEU A 170 -15.69 -4.68 20.64
CA LEU A 170 -17.13 -4.44 20.80
C LEU A 170 -17.75 -5.29 21.91
N TRP A 171 -17.37 -6.58 21.96
CA TRP A 171 -17.96 -7.57 22.88
C TRP A 171 -17.17 -7.75 24.18
N GLY A 172 -15.92 -7.27 24.26
CA GLY A 172 -15.02 -7.49 25.39
C GLY A 172 -15.58 -6.99 26.74
N SER A 173 -15.10 -7.56 27.84
CA SER A 173 -15.56 -7.17 29.18
C SER A 173 -14.78 -5.98 29.75
N ASN A 174 -15.39 -5.27 30.70
CA ASN A 174 -14.72 -4.27 31.54
C ASN A 174 -13.95 -4.93 32.71
N MET A 175 -14.14 -6.23 32.95
CA MET A 175 -13.45 -6.98 34.01
C MET A 175 -12.28 -7.78 33.44
N VAL A 176 -11.14 -7.76 34.13
CA VAL A 176 -9.95 -8.56 33.78
C VAL A 176 -10.31 -10.04 33.86
N GLY A 177 -9.95 -10.82 32.84
CA GLY A 177 -10.10 -12.29 32.85
C GLY A 177 -11.46 -12.86 32.41
N LYS A 178 -12.50 -12.04 32.18
CA LYS A 178 -13.79 -12.54 31.65
C LYS A 178 -13.98 -12.17 30.18
N GLN A 179 -13.94 -13.13 29.27
CA GLN A 179 -14.45 -12.95 27.90
C GLN A 179 -15.99 -13.04 27.96
N LYS A 180 -16.71 -12.03 27.46
CA LYS A 180 -18.16 -12.16 27.26
C LYS A 180 -18.43 -12.91 25.96
N VAL A 181 -19.49 -13.71 25.96
CA VAL A 181 -20.01 -14.36 24.75
C VAL A 181 -20.44 -13.28 23.75
N HIS A 182 -20.08 -13.47 22.48
CA HIS A 182 -20.59 -12.65 21.38
C HIS A 182 -22.11 -12.84 21.29
N LEU A 183 -22.89 -11.79 21.57
CA LEU A 183 -24.36 -11.91 21.57
C LEU A 183 -24.92 -12.09 20.15
N MET A 184 -24.14 -11.76 19.13
CA MET A 184 -24.54 -11.83 17.74
C MET A 184 -23.33 -12.15 16.85
N ALA A 185 -23.56 -12.91 15.78
CA ALA A 185 -22.56 -13.19 14.76
C ALA A 185 -22.10 -11.90 14.06
N TRP A 186 -20.80 -11.78 13.77
CA TRP A 186 -20.21 -10.58 13.17
C TRP A 186 -20.91 -10.14 11.88
N ASN A 187 -21.22 -11.09 11.00
CA ASN A 187 -21.90 -10.80 9.73
C ASN A 187 -23.30 -10.18 9.95
N ARG A 188 -24.04 -10.60 10.98
CA ARG A 188 -25.35 -9.99 11.31
C ARG A 188 -25.20 -8.58 11.87
N ILE A 189 -24.13 -8.32 12.63
CA ILE A 189 -23.83 -6.99 13.18
C ILE A 189 -23.53 -5.99 12.07
N CYS A 190 -22.87 -6.44 10.99
CA CYS A 190 -22.55 -5.59 9.86
C CYS A 190 -23.76 -5.17 9.01
N LEU A 191 -24.90 -5.86 9.16
CA LEU A 191 -26.12 -5.52 8.42
C LEU A 191 -26.64 -4.12 8.79
N PRO A 192 -27.40 -3.47 7.89
CA PRO A 192 -28.08 -2.22 8.21
C PRO A 192 -28.98 -2.33 9.45
N LYS A 193 -29.14 -1.21 10.16
CA LYS A 193 -30.02 -1.14 11.34
C LYS A 193 -31.48 -1.47 11.02
N ALA A 194 -31.93 -1.12 9.80
CA ALA A 194 -33.28 -1.40 9.32
C ALA A 194 -33.63 -2.89 9.29
N VAL A 195 -32.64 -3.78 9.18
CA VAL A 195 -32.83 -5.24 9.16
C VAL A 195 -32.30 -5.90 10.44
N GLY A 196 -32.15 -5.14 11.52
CA GLY A 196 -31.75 -5.65 12.85
C GLY A 196 -30.25 -5.78 13.08
N GLY A 197 -29.39 -5.25 12.19
CA GLY A 197 -27.95 -5.15 12.42
C GLY A 197 -27.54 -3.89 13.19
N LEU A 198 -26.24 -3.66 13.37
CA LEU A 198 -25.71 -2.44 14.00
C LEU A 198 -25.17 -1.41 12.99
N GLY A 199 -25.18 -1.73 11.69
CA GLY A 199 -24.72 -0.84 10.62
C GLY A 199 -23.20 -0.68 10.55
N ILE A 200 -22.44 -1.63 11.08
CA ILE A 200 -20.99 -1.63 10.96
C ILE A 200 -20.61 -2.00 9.52
N LYS A 201 -19.70 -1.26 8.88
CA LYS A 201 -19.29 -1.61 7.51
C LYS A 201 -18.59 -2.97 7.48
N GLU A 202 -19.04 -3.81 6.57
CA GLU A 202 -18.37 -5.04 6.18
C GLU A 202 -17.14 -4.70 5.33
N LEU A 203 -15.95 -5.09 5.81
CA LEU A 203 -14.69 -4.66 5.20
C LEU A 203 -14.50 -5.25 3.80
N GLN A 204 -14.99 -6.47 3.54
CA GLN A 204 -14.88 -7.09 2.23
C GLN A 204 -15.65 -6.29 1.17
N LEU A 205 -16.92 -5.97 1.43
CA LEU A 205 -17.73 -5.14 0.55
C LEU A 205 -17.15 -3.72 0.43
N GLN A 206 -16.70 -3.13 1.53
CA GLN A 206 -16.06 -1.82 1.52
C GLN A 206 -14.81 -1.82 0.65
N ASN A 207 -13.98 -2.85 0.72
CA ASN A 207 -12.75 -2.95 -0.07
C ASN A 207 -13.05 -3.06 -1.56
N GLN A 208 -13.98 -3.92 -1.95
CA GLN A 208 -14.41 -4.05 -3.34
C GLN A 208 -14.96 -2.73 -3.87
N ALA A 209 -15.85 -2.08 -3.10
CA ALA A 209 -16.42 -0.78 -3.47
C ALA A 209 -15.35 0.31 -3.66
N LEU A 210 -14.33 0.35 -2.80
CA LEU A 210 -13.23 1.31 -2.93
C LEU A 210 -12.37 1.04 -4.17
N LEU A 211 -12.14 -0.21 -4.53
CA LEU A 211 -11.36 -0.57 -5.72
C LEU A 211 -12.12 -0.31 -7.03
N LEU A 212 -13.45 -0.42 -7.03
CA LEU A 212 -14.28 -0.05 -8.19
C LEU A 212 -14.04 1.40 -8.65
N ARG A 213 -13.61 2.28 -7.75
CA ARG A 213 -13.19 3.66 -8.09
C ARG A 213 -12.08 3.69 -9.15
N TRP A 214 -11.12 2.76 -9.12
CA TRP A 214 -10.02 2.71 -10.09
C TRP A 214 -10.47 2.23 -11.45
N ILE A 215 -11.43 1.29 -11.48
CA ILE A 215 -12.09 0.86 -12.71
C ILE A 215 -12.86 2.03 -13.30
N TRP A 216 -13.66 2.73 -12.49
CA TRP A 216 -14.37 3.93 -12.92
C TRP A 216 -13.44 4.98 -13.52
N LYS A 217 -12.34 5.31 -12.82
CA LYS A 217 -11.31 6.25 -13.31
C LYS A 217 -10.73 5.84 -14.67
N LEU A 218 -10.52 4.55 -14.90
CA LEU A 218 -10.03 4.04 -16.18
C LEU A 218 -10.99 4.35 -17.34
N TYR A 219 -12.30 4.27 -17.08
CA TYR A 219 -13.32 4.56 -18.09
C TYR A 219 -13.54 6.07 -18.28
N THR A 220 -13.54 6.86 -17.21
CA THR A 220 -13.91 8.28 -17.28
C THR A 220 -12.77 9.22 -17.63
N ASP A 221 -11.53 8.92 -17.25
CA ASP A 221 -10.41 9.84 -17.42
C ASP A 221 -9.23 9.18 -18.14
N ARG A 222 -9.29 9.25 -19.47
CA ARG A 222 -8.25 8.78 -20.40
C ARG A 222 -6.98 9.64 -20.39
N SER A 223 -6.99 10.78 -19.71
CA SER A 223 -5.82 11.64 -19.55
C SER A 223 -5.07 11.40 -18.23
N SER A 224 -5.68 10.65 -17.30
CA SER A 224 -5.09 10.35 -16.01
C SER A 224 -3.79 9.54 -16.14
N LEU A 225 -2.84 9.79 -15.23
CA LEU A 225 -1.63 8.96 -15.10
C LEU A 225 -1.97 7.48 -14.86
N TRP A 226 -3.07 7.21 -14.17
CA TRP A 226 -3.58 5.85 -13.98
C TRP A 226 -3.93 5.18 -15.31
N PHE A 227 -4.70 5.86 -16.16
CA PHE A 227 -5.02 5.35 -17.50
C PHE A 227 -3.76 5.17 -18.34
N LEU A 228 -2.87 6.16 -18.38
CA LEU A 228 -1.65 6.08 -19.18
C LEU A 228 -0.75 4.91 -18.74
N ALA A 229 -0.51 4.78 -17.44
CA ALA A 229 0.35 3.73 -16.89
C ALA A 229 -0.27 2.33 -17.06
N THR A 230 -1.57 2.17 -16.80
CA THR A 230 -2.25 0.89 -17.01
C THR A 230 -2.33 0.55 -18.50
N SER A 231 -2.69 1.51 -19.35
CA SER A 231 -2.72 1.30 -20.78
C SER A 231 -1.34 0.90 -21.31
N SER A 232 -0.24 1.54 -20.89
CA SER A 232 1.10 1.15 -21.36
C SER A 232 1.54 -0.23 -20.88
N LEU A 233 1.17 -0.62 -19.66
CA LEU A 233 1.52 -1.93 -19.10
C LEU A 233 0.76 -3.06 -19.78
N TYR A 234 -0.50 -2.82 -20.15
CA TYR A 234 -1.37 -3.84 -20.70
C TYR A 234 -1.51 -3.77 -22.23
N SER A 235 -1.18 -2.66 -22.90
CA SER A 235 -1.27 -2.49 -24.36
C SER A 235 -0.42 -3.49 -25.14
N GLY A 236 0.68 -3.99 -24.56
CA GLY A 236 1.47 -5.09 -25.15
C GLY A 236 0.69 -6.41 -25.29
N ALA A 237 -0.36 -6.61 -24.47
CA ALA A 237 -1.27 -7.75 -24.57
C ALA A 237 -2.44 -7.53 -25.56
N PHE A 238 -2.64 -6.30 -26.06
CA PHE A 238 -3.72 -5.97 -27.01
C PHE A 238 -3.35 -6.21 -28.49
N ASN A 239 -2.08 -6.43 -28.81
CA ASN A 239 -1.64 -6.70 -30.19
C ASN A 239 -1.89 -8.16 -30.64
N SER A 240 -2.35 -9.05 -29.77
CA SER A 240 -2.91 -10.34 -30.17
C SER A 240 -4.41 -10.19 -30.35
N ALA A 241 -4.89 -10.38 -31.59
CA ALA A 241 -6.27 -10.18 -32.04
C ALA A 241 -7.29 -11.14 -31.39
N SER A 242 -7.57 -10.94 -30.10
CA SER A 242 -8.72 -11.53 -29.42
C SER A 242 -9.33 -10.49 -28.48
N PRO A 243 -10.65 -10.22 -28.55
CA PRO A 243 -11.30 -9.37 -27.58
C PRO A 243 -11.02 -9.95 -26.20
N LEU A 244 -10.55 -9.09 -25.29
CA LEU A 244 -10.20 -9.42 -23.91
C LEU A 244 -11.26 -10.33 -23.29
N THR A 245 -11.03 -11.63 -23.32
CA THR A 245 -11.75 -12.54 -22.46
C THR A 245 -11.17 -12.32 -21.07
N TRP A 246 -12.06 -12.23 -20.08
CA TRP A 246 -11.76 -12.04 -18.66
C TRP A 246 -10.66 -12.96 -18.10
N ASN A 247 -10.28 -14.01 -18.84
CA ASN A 247 -9.26 -14.99 -18.49
C ASN A 247 -7.80 -14.54 -18.78
N GLN A 248 -7.56 -13.51 -19.60
CA GLN A 248 -6.20 -12.99 -19.88
C GLN A 248 -5.86 -11.72 -19.10
N MET A 249 -6.84 -11.10 -18.45
CA MET A 249 -6.58 -10.13 -17.39
C MET A 249 -6.00 -10.91 -16.22
N GLY A 250 -4.70 -10.76 -15.97
CA GLY A 250 -4.03 -11.43 -14.86
C GLY A 250 -4.87 -11.37 -13.59
N SER A 251 -5.42 -12.54 -13.22
CA SER A 251 -6.22 -12.84 -12.01
C SER A 251 -6.64 -11.61 -11.20
N PHE A 252 -7.81 -11.04 -11.53
CA PHE A 252 -8.61 -10.37 -10.52
C PHE A 252 -8.94 -11.43 -9.45
N PHE A 253 -8.32 -11.31 -8.28
CA PHE A 253 -8.47 -12.28 -7.21
C PHE A 253 -9.92 -12.33 -6.71
N LEU A 254 -10.64 -13.37 -7.12
CA LEU A 254 -11.75 -13.95 -6.38
C LEU A 254 -11.46 -15.44 -6.26
N ASP A 255 -10.79 -15.81 -5.16
CA ASP A 255 -10.87 -17.11 -4.50
C ASP A 255 -10.65 -16.95 -2.99
#